data_AF-A0A368FD67-F1
#
_entry.id   AF-A0A368FD67-F1
#
_cell.length_a   1.000
_cell.length_b   1.000
_cell.length_c   1.000
_cell.angle_alpha   90.00
_cell.angle_beta   90.00
_cell.angle_gamma   90.00
#
_symmetry.space_group_name_H-M   'P 1'
#
loop_
_entity.id
_entity.type
_entity.pdbx_description
1 polymer ?
#
loop_
_entity_poly.entity_id
_entity_poly.type
_entity_poly.pdbx_seq_one_letter_code
_entity_poly.pdbx_strand_id
1 'polypeptide(L)'
;MPEFSNLLLDIEGTVTSISFVKDTLFPCAYEEVEDFVREHFDDAPVTKIIADLRQVSEEESKVDSNIRLMRENKDDCIEDITHNVRHWINIDKKLWHK
;
A
#
# COMPACT_ATOMS: atom_id res chain seq x y z
N MET A 1 36.25 -25.95 0.05
CA MET A 1 35.24 -24.87 0.12
C MET A 1 33.89 -25.53 -0.11
N PRO A 2 32.84 -25.20 0.65
CA PRO A 2 31.51 -25.75 0.39
C PRO A 2 31.03 -25.34 -1.01
N GLU A 3 30.51 -26.30 -1.77
CA GLU A 3 29.78 -26.03 -3.02
C GLU A 3 28.32 -25.74 -2.68
N PHE A 4 27.83 -24.58 -3.12
CA PHE A 4 26.42 -24.22 -3.02
C PHE A 4 25.76 -24.41 -4.39
N SER A 5 24.62 -25.11 -4.43
CA SER A 5 23.85 -25.32 -5.67
C SER A 5 22.78 -24.26 -5.90
N ASN A 6 22.48 -23.44 -4.88
CA ASN A 6 21.42 -22.44 -4.91
C ASN A 6 21.83 -21.20 -4.11
N LEU A 7 21.30 -20.04 -4.52
CA LEU A 7 21.49 -18.75 -3.86
C LEU A 7 20.12 -18.12 -3.59
N LEU A 8 19.87 -17.76 -2.33
CA LEU A 8 18.70 -16.98 -1.92
C LEU A 8 19.17 -15.58 -1.54
N LEU A 9 18.58 -14.57 -2.17
CA LEU A 9 18.90 -13.17 -1.92
C LEU A 9 17.68 -12.45 -1.37
N ASP A 10 17.89 -11.72 -0.30
CA ASP A 10 16.95 -10.71 0.17
C ASP A 10 17.04 -9.45 -0.70
N ILE A 11 16.04 -8.56 -0.61
CA ILE A 11 15.94 -7.35 -1.44
C ILE A 11 16.53 -6.14 -0.72
N GLU A 12 15.83 -5.65 0.29
CA GLU A 12 16.15 -4.40 0.98
C GLU A 12 17.41 -4.56 1.84
N GLY A 13 18.43 -3.75 1.58
CA GLY A 13 19.72 -3.83 2.28
C GLY A 13 20.63 -4.98 1.81
N THR A 14 20.19 -5.80 0.84
CA THR A 14 20.99 -6.91 0.28
C THR A 14 21.28 -6.71 -1.21
N VAL A 15 20.26 -6.68 -2.08
CA VAL A 15 20.45 -6.38 -3.52
C VAL A 15 20.03 -4.96 -3.91
N THR A 16 19.26 -4.29 -3.05
CA THR A 16 18.79 -2.91 -3.23
C THR A 16 19.10 -2.09 -1.97
N SER A 17 19.36 -0.79 -2.11
CA SER A 17 19.60 0.05 -0.92
C SER A 17 18.32 0.23 -0.11
N ILE A 18 18.46 0.24 1.22
CA ILE A 18 17.38 0.64 2.15
C ILE A 18 16.84 2.03 1.78
N SER A 19 17.75 2.95 1.38
CA SER A 19 17.37 4.30 0.97
C SER A 19 16.45 4.34 -0.25
N PHE A 20 16.59 3.41 -1.20
CA PHE A 20 15.69 3.39 -2.35
C PHE A 20 14.25 3.08 -1.92
N VAL A 21 14.06 2.11 -1.02
CA VAL A 21 12.73 1.76 -0.52
C VAL A 21 12.14 2.93 0.27
N LYS A 22 12.90 3.44 1.25
CA LYS A 22 12.43 4.44 2.19
C LYS A 22 12.31 5.84 1.60
N ASP A 23 13.29 6.26 0.81
CA ASP A 23 13.43 7.65 0.38
C ASP A 23 13.00 7.86 -1.09
N THR A 24 12.59 6.79 -1.79
CA THR A 24 12.14 6.89 -3.19
C THR A 24 10.85 6.12 -3.45
N LEU A 25 10.81 4.81 -3.17
CA LEU A 25 9.66 3.97 -3.53
C LEU A 25 8.40 4.35 -2.74
N PHE A 26 8.49 4.43 -1.42
CA PHE A 26 7.36 4.83 -0.57
C PHE A 26 6.93 6.29 -0.79
N PRO A 27 7.84 7.28 -0.86
CA PRO A 27 7.47 8.66 -1.20
C PRO A 27 6.74 8.78 -2.53
N CYS A 28 7.18 8.08 -3.58
CA CYS A 28 6.49 8.06 -4.87
C CYS A 28 5.03 7.60 -4.72
N ALA A 29 4.80 6.45 -4.06
CA ALA A 29 3.44 5.98 -3.83
C ALA A 29 2.61 6.93 -2.93
N TYR A 30 3.24 7.53 -1.92
CA TYR A 30 2.59 8.45 -0.99
C TYR A 30 2.10 9.73 -1.68
N GLU A 31 2.93 10.29 -2.54
CA GLU A 31 2.65 11.53 -3.28
C GLU A 31 1.58 11.27 -4.35
N GLU A 32 1.72 10.20 -5.13
CA GLU A 32 0.92 9.94 -6.32
C GLU A 32 -0.42 9.23 -6.07
N VAL A 33 -0.65 8.64 -4.88
CA VAL A 33 -1.84 7.78 -4.65
C VAL A 33 -3.18 8.47 -4.96
N GLU A 34 -3.33 9.75 -4.64
CA GLU A 34 -4.59 10.45 -4.87
C GLU A 34 -4.88 10.62 -6.37
N ASP A 35 -3.91 11.14 -7.11
CA ASP A 35 -4.05 11.41 -8.54
C ASP A 35 -4.16 10.09 -9.33
N PHE A 36 -3.37 9.08 -8.96
CA PHE A 36 -3.46 7.75 -9.57
C PHE A 36 -4.84 7.13 -9.41
N VAL A 37 -5.39 7.12 -8.18
CA VAL A 37 -6.72 6.53 -7.94
C VAL A 37 -7.81 7.36 -8.62
N ARG A 38 -7.66 8.68 -8.69
CA ARG A 38 -8.60 9.58 -9.37
C ARG A 38 -8.64 9.32 -10.88
N GLU A 39 -7.48 9.19 -11.52
CA GLU A 39 -7.35 8.92 -12.95
C GLU A 39 -7.85 7.52 -13.33
N HIS A 40 -7.55 6.51 -12.50
CA HIS A 40 -7.80 5.11 -12.81
C HIS A 40 -8.99 4.48 -12.07
N PHE A 41 -9.82 5.27 -11.38
CA PHE A 41 -10.88 4.76 -10.49
C PHE A 41 -11.79 3.71 -11.14
N ASP A 42 -12.15 3.96 -12.40
CA ASP A 42 -13.09 3.15 -13.17
C ASP A 42 -12.38 2.06 -14.01
N ASP A 43 -11.06 1.95 -13.92
CA ASP A 43 -10.29 0.91 -14.58
C ASP A 43 -10.46 -0.42 -13.83
N ALA A 44 -10.86 -1.47 -14.55
CA ALA A 44 -11.20 -2.76 -13.95
C ALA A 44 -10.16 -3.33 -12.95
N PRO A 45 -8.83 -3.23 -13.20
CA PRO A 45 -7.83 -3.66 -12.22
C PRO A 45 -7.86 -2.83 -10.92
N VAL A 46 -8.04 -1.51 -11.03
CA VAL A 46 -8.05 -0.59 -9.89
C VAL A 46 -9.36 -0.71 -9.11
N THR A 47 -10.50 -0.86 -9.79
CA THR A 47 -11.78 -1.13 -9.11
C THR A 47 -11.71 -2.39 -8.25
N LYS A 48 -11.00 -3.44 -8.69
CA LYS A 48 -10.77 -4.64 -7.88
C LYS A 48 -9.93 -4.33 -6.63
N ILE A 49 -8.85 -3.58 -6.79
CA ILE A 49 -8.00 -3.15 -5.66
C ILE A 49 -8.80 -2.29 -4.67
N ILE A 50 -9.65 -1.39 -5.15
CA ILE A 50 -10.52 -0.56 -4.31
C ILE A 50 -11.46 -1.42 -3.47
N ALA A 51 -12.01 -2.50 -4.05
CA ALA A 51 -12.83 -3.46 -3.30
C ALA A 51 -12.03 -4.20 -2.22
N ASP A 52 -10.82 -4.64 -2.53
CA ASP A 52 -9.91 -5.28 -1.56
C ASP A 52 -9.53 -4.31 -0.44
N LEU A 53 -9.20 -3.06 -0.77
CA LEU A 53 -8.87 -2.00 0.18
C LEU A 53 -10.04 -1.68 1.12
N ARG A 54 -11.28 -1.79 0.63
CA ARG A 54 -12.47 -1.60 1.47
C ARG A 54 -12.52 -2.67 2.56
N GLN A 55 -12.33 -3.94 2.21
CA GLN A 55 -12.28 -5.02 3.20
C GLN A 55 -11.14 -4.80 4.21
N VAL A 56 -9.95 -4.43 3.73
CA VAL A 56 -8.81 -4.12 4.61
C VAL A 56 -9.16 -2.97 5.56
N SER A 57 -9.82 -1.92 5.07
CA SER A 57 -10.22 -0.78 5.91
C SER A 57 -11.18 -1.19 7.02
N GLU A 58 -12.13 -2.09 6.75
CA GLU A 58 -13.09 -2.59 7.73
C GLU A 58 -12.45 -3.47 8.81
N GLU A 59 -11.44 -4.26 8.43
CA GLU A 59 -10.69 -5.10 9.35
C GLU A 59 -9.76 -4.26 10.23
N GLU A 60 -9.01 -3.35 9.61
CA GLU A 60 -8.00 -2.55 10.31
C GLU A 60 -8.61 -1.43 11.16
N SER A 61 -9.78 -0.89 10.80
CA SER A 61 -10.47 0.10 11.63
C SER A 61 -10.90 -0.43 13.00
N LYS A 62 -10.93 -1.75 13.19
CA LYS A 62 -11.21 -2.38 14.49
C LYS A 62 -10.05 -2.26 15.47
N VAL A 63 -8.83 -2.05 14.96
CA VAL A 63 -7.60 -2.04 15.75
C VAL A 63 -6.86 -0.70 15.69
N ASP A 64 -7.09 0.12 14.66
CA ASP A 64 -6.52 1.45 14.50
C ASP A 64 -7.61 2.47 14.16
N SER A 65 -7.85 3.41 15.08
CA SER A 65 -8.89 4.44 14.94
C SER A 65 -8.57 5.51 13.89
N ASN A 66 -7.34 5.53 13.35
CA ASN A 66 -6.98 6.44 12.27
C ASN A 66 -7.42 5.91 10.89
N ILE A 67 -7.82 4.64 10.78
CA ILE A 67 -8.31 4.07 9.53
C ILE A 67 -9.74 4.55 9.28
N ARG A 68 -9.98 5.08 8.08
CA ARG A 68 -11.31 5.49 7.62
C ARG A 68 -11.99 4.33 6.91
N LEU A 69 -13.26 4.12 7.22
CA LEU A 69 -14.11 3.25 6.40
C LEU A 69 -14.38 3.94 5.07
N MET A 70 -14.20 3.21 3.97
CA MET A 70 -14.35 3.77 2.63
C MET A 70 -15.82 4.05 2.30
N ARG A 71 -16.12 5.32 2.01
CA ARG A 71 -17.46 5.78 1.62
C ARG A 71 -17.78 5.40 0.17
N GLU A 72 -19.08 5.38 -0.16
CA GLU A 72 -19.56 4.95 -1.50
C GLU A 72 -19.40 6.00 -2.60
N ASN A 73 -19.46 7.29 -2.24
CA ASN A 73 -19.27 8.36 -3.21
C ASN A 73 -17.83 8.32 -3.74
N LYS A 74 -17.64 8.53 -5.05
CA LYS A 74 -16.33 8.43 -5.70
C LYS A 74 -15.28 9.36 -5.08
N ASP A 75 -15.59 10.65 -4.92
CA ASP A 75 -14.63 11.62 -4.38
C ASP A 75 -14.30 11.33 -2.92
N ASP A 76 -15.31 11.01 -2.12
CA ASP A 76 -15.13 10.60 -0.72
C ASP A 76 -14.30 9.31 -0.59
N CYS A 77 -14.53 8.33 -1.47
CA CYS A 77 -13.79 7.08 -1.53
C CYS A 77 -12.31 7.32 -1.85
N ILE A 78 -12.02 8.19 -2.81
CA ILE A 78 -10.65 8.60 -3.17
C ILE A 78 -9.95 9.23 -1.97
N GLU A 79 -10.63 10.14 -1.25
CA GLU A 79 -10.08 10.75 -0.04
C GLU A 79 -9.78 9.72 1.06
N ASP A 80 -10.69 8.76 1.27
CA ASP A 80 -10.52 7.72 2.29
C ASP A 80 -9.38 6.75 1.94
N ILE A 81 -9.27 6.33 0.68
CA ILE A 81 -8.15 5.52 0.17
C ILE A 81 -6.83 6.27 0.37
N THR A 82 -6.79 7.52 -0.08
CA THR A 82 -5.59 8.37 0.02
C THR A 82 -5.14 8.50 1.46
N HIS A 83 -6.06 8.79 2.38
CA HIS A 83 -5.77 8.88 3.81
C HIS A 83 -5.22 7.56 4.35
N ASN A 84 -5.90 6.44 4.08
CA ASN A 84 -5.52 5.13 4.61
C ASN A 84 -4.17 4.66 4.08
N VAL A 85 -3.93 4.77 2.78
CA VAL A 85 -2.66 4.36 2.15
C VAL A 85 -1.50 5.20 2.68
N ARG A 86 -1.67 6.52 2.77
CA ARG A 86 -0.66 7.41 3.35
C ARG A 86 -0.38 7.07 4.81
N HIS A 87 -1.41 6.75 5.60
CA HIS A 87 -1.24 6.31 6.98
C HIS A 87 -0.48 4.99 7.09
N TRP A 88 -0.83 3.99 6.28
CA TRP A 88 -0.12 2.71 6.25
C TRP A 88 1.34 2.83 5.86
N ILE A 89 1.67 3.68 4.88
CA ILE A 89 3.06 3.99 4.51
C ILE A 89 3.79 4.61 5.71
N ASN A 90 3.18 5.59 6.39
CA ASN A 90 3.81 6.31 7.50
C ASN A 90 4.16 5.40 8.69
N ILE A 91 3.34 4.39 8.96
CA ILE A 91 3.57 3.45 10.07
C ILE A 91 4.29 2.17 9.63
N ASP A 92 4.74 2.10 8.38
CA ASP A 92 5.30 0.90 7.74
C ASP A 92 4.42 -0.35 7.97
N LYS A 93 3.10 -0.19 7.78
CA LYS A 93 2.13 -1.25 8.06
C LYS A 93 2.38 -2.43 7.14
N LYS A 94 2.63 -3.59 7.73
CA LYS A 94 2.66 -4.87 7.02
C LYS A 94 1.28 -5.53 7.10
N LEU A 95 0.58 -5.57 5.96
CA LEU A 95 -0.68 -6.30 5.81
C LEU A 95 -0.36 -7.77 5.50
N TRP A 96 -0.38 -8.62 6.52
CA TRP A 96 -0.20 -10.05 6.35
C TRP A 96 -1.56 -10.66 6.03
N HIS A 97 -1.85 -10.96 4.76
CA HIS A 97 -2.97 -11.84 4.44
C HIS A 97 -2.60 -13.28 4.88
N LYS A 98 -3.50 -13.91 5.63
CA LYS A 98 -3.41 -15.34 5.97
C LYS A 98 -3.98 -16.20 4.85
#